data_AF-A0A1F4DFR4-F1
#
_entry.id   AF-A0A1F4DFR4-F1
#
_cell.length_a   1.000
_cell.length_b   1.000
_cell.length_c   1.000
_cell.angle_alpha   90.00
_cell.angle_beta   90.00
_cell.angle_gamma   90.00
#
_symmetry.space_group_name_H-M   'P 1'
#
loop_
_entity.id
_entity.type
_entity.pdbx_description
1 polymer ?
#
loop_
_entity_poly.entity_id
_entity_poly.type
_entity_poly.pdbx_seq_one_letter_code
_entity_poly.pdbx_strand_id
1 'polypeptide(L)'
;MHRYAAWEIHKVVQALFRQFRSDWFPLANNVERMYRGTEKPGLGSIIYQISRSGTLHAQGASYLGVILEEAGLLEWNGRARGIAWRFVSSPPGDEKALYQRLSNAAGRVKRRGQRGAQRTHRA
;
A
#
# COMPACT_ATOMS: atom_id res chain seq x y z
N MET A 1 -7.33 13.53 -4.52
CA MET A 1 -6.20 12.58 -4.45
C MET A 1 -5.63 12.66 -3.03
N HIS A 2 -5.80 11.62 -2.22
CA HIS A 2 -5.33 11.63 -0.83
C HIS A 2 -3.81 11.51 -0.79
N ARG A 3 -3.15 12.47 -0.14
CA ARG A 3 -1.69 12.49 -0.01
C ARG A 3 -1.32 12.02 1.39
N TYR A 4 -0.90 10.76 1.51
CA TYR A 4 -0.31 10.27 2.74
C TYR A 4 1.01 11.01 2.99
N ALA A 5 1.23 11.49 4.22
CA ALA A 5 2.54 11.98 4.61
C ALA A 5 3.52 10.79 4.75
N ALA A 6 4.81 11.02 4.47
CA ALA A 6 5.82 9.95 4.49
C ALA A 6 5.89 9.23 5.85
N TRP A 7 5.78 9.98 6.96
CA TRP A 7 5.73 9.43 8.30
C TRP A 7 4.51 8.53 8.56
N GLU A 8 3.35 8.83 7.96
CA GLU A 8 2.13 8.00 8.09
C GLU A 8 2.34 6.68 7.37
N ILE A 9 2.85 6.72 6.14
CA ILE A 9 3.17 5.51 5.37
C ILE A 9 4.17 4.67 6.15
N HIS A 10 5.19 5.30 6.74
CA HIS A 10 6.17 4.59 7.55
C HIS A 10 5.52 3.89 8.76
N LYS A 11 4.67 4.58 9.52
CA LYS A 11 3.94 3.95 10.64
C LYS A 11 3.05 2.79 10.18
N VAL A 12 2.35 2.95 9.07
CA VAL A 12 1.50 1.88 8.49
C VAL A 12 2.33 0.67 8.11
N VAL A 13 3.44 0.87 7.38
CA VAL A 13 4.34 -0.19 6.95
C VAL A 13 4.96 -0.92 8.16
N GLN A 14 5.41 -0.19 9.17
CA GLN A 14 5.96 -0.80 10.39
C GLN A 14 4.90 -1.58 11.17
N ALA A 15 3.68 -1.06 11.27
CA ALA A 15 2.58 -1.75 11.95
C ALA A 15 2.18 -3.04 11.22
N LEU A 16 2.04 -2.98 9.88
CA LEU A 16 1.78 -4.15 9.04
C LEU A 16 2.87 -5.20 9.19
N PHE A 17 4.15 -4.80 9.09
CA PHE A 17 5.25 -5.75 9.16
C PHE A 17 5.39 -6.37 10.54
N ARG A 18 5.18 -5.59 11.61
CA ARG A 18 5.17 -6.12 12.98
C ARG A 18 4.07 -7.16 13.18
N GLN A 19 2.90 -6.93 12.59
CA GLN A 19 1.74 -7.79 12.79
C GLN A 19 1.74 -9.04 11.91
N PHE A 20 2.12 -8.91 10.64
CA PHE A 20 1.98 -9.98 9.65
C PHE A 20 3.31 -10.56 9.18
N ARG A 21 4.44 -9.88 9.42
CA ARG A 21 5.76 -10.33 8.94
C ARG A 21 5.72 -10.65 7.44
N SER A 22 5.94 -11.90 7.08
CA SER A 22 5.91 -12.41 5.70
C SER A 22 4.60 -13.11 5.34
N ASP A 23 3.62 -13.13 6.24
CA ASP A 23 2.31 -13.72 6.02
C ASP A 23 1.40 -12.80 5.19
N TRP A 24 0.41 -13.43 4.57
CA TRP A 24 -0.63 -12.73 3.82
C TRP A 24 -1.56 -11.97 4.75
N PHE A 25 -1.74 -10.68 4.47
CA PHE A 25 -2.71 -9.82 5.13
C PHE A 25 -3.77 -9.32 4.15
N PRO A 26 -5.05 -9.28 4.55
CA PRO A 26 -6.12 -8.87 3.67
C PRO A 26 -6.17 -7.35 3.50
N LEU A 27 -6.85 -6.90 2.45
CA LEU A 27 -7.19 -5.49 2.27
C LEU A 27 -7.98 -4.91 3.47
N ALA A 28 -8.93 -5.67 4.02
CA ALA A 28 -9.71 -5.33 5.22
C ALA A 28 -10.19 -3.86 5.23
N ASN A 29 -11.04 -3.48 4.27
CA ASN A 29 -11.47 -2.10 4.03
C ASN A 29 -12.99 -1.87 4.19
N ASN A 30 -13.72 -2.75 4.88
CA ASN A 30 -15.15 -2.57 5.13
C ASN A 30 -15.34 -1.48 6.21
N VAL A 31 -15.81 -0.32 5.76
CA VAL A 31 -15.99 0.89 6.57
C VAL A 31 -16.96 0.67 7.73
N GLU A 32 -18.09 -0.03 7.49
CA GLU A 32 -19.08 -0.32 8.53
C GLU A 32 -18.47 -1.18 9.64
N ARG A 33 -17.72 -2.21 9.26
CA ARG A 33 -17.01 -3.08 10.22
C ARG A 33 -15.92 -2.34 10.97
N MET A 34 -15.20 -1.42 10.33
CA MET A 34 -14.21 -0.58 11.02
C MET A 34 -14.85 0.33 12.05
N TYR A 35 -15.94 1.01 11.66
CA TYR A 35 -16.69 1.87 12.58
C TYR A 35 -17.23 1.09 13.78
N ARG A 36 -17.69 -0.15 13.54
CA ARG A 36 -18.14 -1.08 14.60
C ARG A 36 -17.02 -1.78 15.36
N GLY A 37 -15.75 -1.59 15.00
CA GLY A 37 -14.61 -2.29 15.61
C GLY A 37 -14.57 -3.81 15.35
N THR A 38 -15.26 -4.30 14.33
CA THR A 38 -15.38 -5.73 13.98
C THR A 38 -14.66 -6.11 12.69
N GLU A 39 -13.94 -5.16 12.08
CA GLU A 39 -13.15 -5.44 10.90
C GLU A 39 -11.93 -6.31 11.26
N LYS A 40 -11.63 -7.27 10.39
CA LYS A 40 -10.47 -8.14 10.57
C LYS A 40 -9.17 -7.34 10.42
N PRO A 41 -8.07 -7.75 11.06
CA PRO A 41 -6.79 -7.12 10.85
C PRO A 41 -6.34 -7.19 9.39
N GLY A 42 -5.87 -6.07 8.85
CA GLY A 42 -5.33 -5.96 7.50
C GLY A 42 -4.95 -4.53 7.16
N LEU A 43 -4.75 -4.26 5.87
CA LEU A 43 -4.25 -2.98 5.39
C LEU A 43 -5.16 -1.81 5.81
N GLY A 44 -6.45 -1.90 5.51
CA GLY A 44 -7.41 -0.85 5.82
C GLY A 44 -7.61 -0.66 7.32
N SER A 45 -7.66 -1.74 8.11
CA SER A 45 -7.86 -1.63 9.56
C SER A 45 -6.66 -0.97 10.25
N ILE A 46 -5.43 -1.27 9.81
CA ILE A 46 -4.21 -0.65 10.35
C ILE A 46 -4.13 0.83 9.98
N ILE A 47 -4.45 1.17 8.73
CA ILE A 47 -4.52 2.57 8.30
C ILE A 47 -5.52 3.32 9.18
N TYR A 48 -6.72 2.77 9.37
CA TYR A 48 -7.77 3.37 10.19
C TYR A 48 -7.33 3.61 11.65
N GLN A 49 -6.61 2.65 12.24
CA GLN A 49 -6.09 2.78 13.61
C GLN A 49 -5.03 3.88 13.75
N ILE A 50 -4.17 4.04 12.76
CA ILE A 50 -3.09 5.05 12.77
C ILE A 50 -3.65 6.45 12.47
N SER A 51 -4.69 6.54 11.65
CA SER A 51 -5.22 7.79 11.11
C SER A 51 -6.35 8.44 11.92
N ARG A 52 -6.51 8.12 13.21
CA ARG A 52 -7.64 8.59 14.06
C ARG A 52 -7.81 10.13 14.15
N SER A 53 -6.93 10.91 13.54
CA SER A 53 -6.94 12.37 13.46
C SER A 53 -7.58 12.99 12.20
N GLY A 54 -8.16 12.22 11.27
CA GLY A 54 -9.02 12.83 10.23
C GLY A 54 -9.18 12.00 8.96
N THR A 55 -10.43 11.75 8.59
CA THR A 55 -10.94 11.60 7.21
C THR A 55 -10.20 10.64 6.25
N LEU A 56 -9.53 9.61 6.77
CA LEU A 56 -8.89 8.58 5.96
C LEU A 56 -9.89 7.46 5.65
N HIS A 57 -10.63 7.63 4.56
CA HIS A 57 -11.51 6.60 4.03
C HIS A 57 -10.73 5.32 3.73
N ALA A 58 -11.26 4.17 4.15
CA ALA A 58 -10.73 2.84 3.88
C ALA A 58 -10.53 2.54 2.36
N GLN A 59 -11.14 3.35 1.49
CA GLN A 59 -10.91 3.32 0.04
C GLN A 59 -9.46 3.64 -0.35
N GLY A 60 -8.72 4.44 0.43
CA GLY A 60 -7.30 4.72 0.20
C GLY A 60 -6.38 3.52 0.46
N ALA A 61 -6.85 2.51 1.19
CA ALA A 61 -6.05 1.34 1.54
C ALA A 61 -5.59 0.56 0.31
N SER A 62 -6.48 0.35 -0.67
CA SER A 62 -6.13 -0.33 -1.92
C SER A 62 -5.03 0.40 -2.69
N TYR A 63 -5.08 1.74 -2.72
CA TYR A 63 -4.08 2.56 -3.40
C TYR A 63 -2.71 2.45 -2.72
N LEU A 64 -2.67 2.45 -1.38
CA LEU A 64 -1.43 2.25 -0.65
C LEU A 64 -0.83 0.86 -0.91
N GLY A 65 -1.67 -0.19 -0.96
CA GLY A 65 -1.24 -1.54 -1.30
C GLY A 65 -0.53 -1.61 -2.66
N VAL A 66 -1.12 -0.98 -3.68
CA VAL A 66 -0.53 -0.88 -5.03
C VAL A 66 0.78 -0.11 -5.03
N ILE A 67 0.87 1.04 -4.35
CA ILE A 67 2.13 1.80 -4.26
C ILE A 67 3.24 0.97 -3.63
N LEU A 68 2.93 0.25 -2.57
CA LEU A 68 3.91 -0.59 -1.87
C LEU A 68 4.31 -1.81 -2.71
N GLU A 69 3.40 -2.35 -3.51
CA GLU A 69 3.69 -3.38 -4.51
C GLU A 69 4.61 -2.85 -5.62
N GLU A 70 4.32 -1.68 -6.19
CA GLU A 70 5.17 -1.03 -7.19
C GLU A 70 6.57 -0.70 -6.66
N ALA A 71 6.68 -0.39 -5.38
CA ALA A 71 7.94 -0.20 -4.68
C ALA A 71 8.70 -1.51 -4.35
N GLY A 72 8.12 -2.66 -4.74
CA GLY A 72 8.65 -3.99 -4.49
C GLY A 72 8.75 -4.30 -3.01
N LEU A 73 7.89 -3.73 -2.16
CA LEU A 73 7.79 -4.05 -0.74
C LEU A 73 6.76 -5.14 -0.49
N LEU A 74 5.67 -5.10 -1.24
CA LEU A 74 4.60 -6.09 -1.18
C LEU A 74 4.52 -6.88 -2.47
N GLU A 75 3.96 -8.07 -2.38
CA GLU A 75 3.43 -8.80 -3.53
C GLU A 75 1.93 -9.00 -3.33
N TRP A 76 1.18 -8.90 -4.43
CA TRP A 76 -0.26 -9.15 -4.46
C TRP A 76 -0.56 -10.62 -4.74
N ASN A 77 -1.62 -11.16 -4.13
CA ASN A 77 -2.03 -12.56 -4.28
C ASN A 77 -2.64 -12.92 -5.66
N GLY A 78 -2.72 -11.97 -6.60
CA GLY A 78 -3.23 -12.20 -7.96
C GLY A 78 -4.75 -12.35 -8.08
N ARG A 79 -5.52 -12.05 -7.01
CA ARG A 79 -6.97 -12.29 -6.97
C ARG A 79 -7.80 -11.02 -6.96
N ALA A 80 -8.77 -10.93 -7.87
CA ALA A 80 -9.73 -9.82 -7.93
C ALA A 80 -10.69 -9.77 -6.72
N ARG A 81 -10.93 -10.90 -6.06
CA ARG A 81 -11.71 -11.01 -4.81
C ARG A 81 -10.86 -11.63 -3.71
N GLY A 82 -11.01 -11.14 -2.49
CA GLY A 82 -10.15 -11.54 -1.37
C GLY A 82 -8.72 -11.04 -1.55
N ILE A 83 -8.59 -9.77 -1.99
CA ILE A 83 -7.29 -9.11 -2.17
C ILE A 83 -6.49 -9.20 -0.87
N ALA A 84 -5.25 -9.67 -1.02
CA ALA A 84 -4.28 -9.76 0.05
C ALA A 84 -2.89 -9.44 -0.49
N TRP A 85 -2.03 -8.98 0.41
CA TRP A 85 -0.62 -8.75 0.14
C TRP A 85 0.24 -9.46 1.19
N ARG A 86 1.51 -9.69 0.88
CA ARG A 86 2.53 -10.03 1.88
C ARG A 86 3.81 -9.26 1.60
N PHE A 87 4.66 -9.11 2.62
CA PHE A 87 5.97 -8.52 2.43
C PHE A 87 6.90 -9.47 1.68
N VAL A 88 7.53 -8.98 0.62
CA VAL A 88 8.58 -9.72 -0.10
C VAL A 88 9.95 -9.59 0.57
N SER A 89 10.11 -8.56 1.41
CA SER A 89 11.31 -8.29 2.19
C SER A 89 10.97 -7.43 3.40
N SER A 90 11.84 -7.43 4.41
CA SER A 90 11.73 -6.49 5.53
C SER A 90 11.69 -5.05 5.02
N PRO A 91 10.75 -4.21 5.48
CA PRO A 91 10.70 -2.81 5.08
C PRO A 91 11.86 -2.02 5.70
N PRO A 92 12.24 -0.88 5.10
CA PRO A 92 13.22 0.02 5.70
C PRO A 92 12.79 0.47 7.09
N GLY A 93 13.74 0.51 8.04
CA GLY A 93 13.49 0.88 9.44
C GLY A 93 13.29 2.38 9.67
N ASP A 94 13.74 3.22 8.75
CA ASP A 94 13.61 4.67 8.81
C ASP A 94 12.73 5.22 7.67
N GLU A 95 12.08 6.36 7.96
CA GLU A 95 11.15 7.02 7.05
C GLU A 95 11.82 7.47 5.75
N LYS A 96 13.07 7.94 5.82
CA LYS A 96 13.81 8.45 4.66
C LYS A 96 14.10 7.32 3.69
N ALA A 97 14.62 6.19 4.14
CA ALA A 97 14.86 5.04 3.29
C ALA A 97 13.57 4.51 2.63
N LEU A 98 12.45 4.52 3.37
CA LEU A 98 11.15 4.19 2.80
C LEU A 98 10.74 5.18 1.70
N TYR A 99 10.81 6.48 1.97
CA TYR A 99 10.45 7.52 1.01
C TYR A 99 11.29 7.45 -0.27
N GLN A 100 12.59 7.17 -0.15
CA GLN A 100 13.49 7.01 -1.28
C GLN A 100 13.09 5.81 -2.15
N ARG A 101 12.72 4.69 -1.52
CA ARG A 101 12.23 3.50 -2.23
C ARG A 101 10.92 3.78 -2.97
N LEU A 102 9.97 4.47 -2.33
CA LEU A 102 8.70 4.88 -2.94
C LEU A 102 8.91 5.84 -4.11
N SER A 103 9.81 6.82 -3.95
CA SER A 103 10.15 7.80 -4.99
C SER A 103 10.80 7.15 -6.22
N ASN A 104 11.68 6.17 -5.99
CA ASN A 104 12.33 5.40 -7.07
C ASN A 104 11.31 4.55 -7.85
N ALA A 105 10.29 4.03 -7.17
CA ALA A 105 9.18 3.30 -7.80
C ALA A 105 8.37 4.20 -8.73
N ALA A 106 7.96 5.38 -8.25
CA ALA A 106 7.24 6.37 -9.06
C ALA A 106 8.04 6.85 -10.27
N GLY A 107 9.38 6.94 -10.16
CA GLY A 107 10.28 7.27 -11.26
C GLY A 107 10.36 6.19 -12.37
N ARG A 108 10.09 4.92 -12.05
CA ARG A 108 10.03 3.82 -13.03
C ARG A 108 8.71 3.82 -13.82
N VAL A 109 7.61 4.22 -13.18
CA VAL A 109 6.28 4.34 -13.81
C VAL A 109 6.29 5.37 -14.96
N LYS A 110 6.92 6.53 -14.77
CA LYS A 110 7.06 7.55 -15.83
C LYS A 110 7.79 7.01 -17.08
N ARG A 111 8.76 6.10 -16.91
CA ARG A 111 9.53 5.53 -18.04
C ARG A 111 8.81 4.38 -18.73
N ARG A 112 7.97 3.61 -18.02
CA ARG A 112 7.14 2.54 -18.62
C ARG A 112 5.97 3.11 -19.45
N GLY A 113 5.34 4.19 -18.98
CA GLY A 113 4.29 4.89 -19.73
C GLY A 113 4.78 5.50 -21.05
N GLN A 114 6.01 6.02 -21.09
CA GLN A 114 6.60 6.59 -22.31
C GLN A 114 7.03 5.53 -23.35
N ARG A 115 7.44 4.32 -22.92
CA ARG A 115 7.78 3.23 -23.84
C ARG A 115 6.56 2.52 -24.44
N GLY A 116 5.38 2.61 -23.81
CA GLY A 116 4.12 2.10 -24.37
C GLY A 116 3.58 2.98 -25.50
N ALA A 117 3.76 4.30 -25.42
CA ALA A 117 3.26 5.25 -26.42
C ALA A 117 4.05 5.28 -27.74
N GLN A 118 5.27 4.73 -27.78
CA GLN A 118 6.10 4.67 -29.00
C GLN A 118 5.93 3.37 -29.81
N ARG A 119 5.10 2.43 -29.38
CA ARG A 119 4.88 1.14 -30.08
C ARG A 119 3.55 1.03 -30.84
N THR A 120 2.71 2.07 -30.87
CA THR A 120 1.40 2.05 -31.55
C THR A 120 1.29 2.95 -32.78
N HIS A 121 2.39 3.47 -33.33
CA HIS A 121 2.41 4.27 -34.58
C HIS A 121 3.34 3.70 -35.66
N ARG A 122 3.40 2.38 -35.79
CA ARG A 122 3.89 1.72 -37.02
C ARG A 122 3.08 0.45 -37.26
N ALA A 123 1.98 0.62 -37.97
CA ALA A 123 1.37 -0.35 -38.86
C ALA A 123 0.68 0.45 -39.97
#